data_AF-A0AAF1BZW4-F1
#
_entry.id   AF-A0AAF1BZW4-F1
#
_cell.length_a   1.000
_cell.length_b   1.000
_cell.length_c   1.000
_cell.angle_alpha   90.00
_cell.angle_beta   90.00
_cell.angle_gamma   90.00
#
_symmetry.space_group_name_H-M   'P 1'
#
loop_
_entity.id
_entity.type
_entity.pdbx_description
1 polymer ?
#
loop_
_entity_poly.entity_id
_entity_poly.type
_entity_poly.pdbx_seq_one_letter_code
_entity_poly.pdbx_strand_id
1 'polypeptide(L)'
;MQPWLELARQSDFVLYVSAATLAEVTDGSARDALVRRIVKAMRVVPVTAEIGYSAGGLRHVAAMTRRKARDLTVDAVVAATAVTLPPPTIVLTSDPDDLRLLLQDTQVRVEGLNP
;
A
#
# COMPACT_ATOMS: atom_id res chain seq x y z
N MET A 1 10.00 -7.41 -16.36
CA MET A 1 8.61 -7.45 -15.89
C MET A 1 8.68 -7.84 -14.42
N GLN A 2 8.07 -7.09 -13.48
CA GLN A 2 8.31 -7.36 -12.05
C GLN A 2 7.73 -8.72 -11.64
N PRO A 3 8.46 -9.57 -10.88
CA PRO A 3 8.07 -10.96 -10.56
C PRO A 3 6.65 -11.12 -10.01
N TRP A 4 6.17 -10.12 -9.27
CA TRP A 4 4.85 -10.12 -8.65
C TRP A 4 3.68 -9.96 -9.64
N LEU A 5 3.91 -9.31 -10.79
CA LEU A 5 2.92 -9.25 -11.86
C LEU A 5 2.79 -10.61 -12.55
N GLU A 6 3.87 -11.37 -12.66
CA GLU A 6 3.82 -12.75 -13.16
C GLU A 6 3.14 -13.67 -12.15
N LEU A 7 3.44 -13.52 -10.85
CA LEU A 7 2.79 -14.27 -9.77
C LEU A 7 1.28 -14.02 -9.74
N ALA A 8 0.85 -12.76 -9.83
CA ALA A 8 -0.57 -12.39 -9.87
C ALA A 8 -1.27 -12.83 -11.16
N ARG A 9 -0.53 -13.01 -12.26
CA ARG A 9 -1.08 -13.53 -13.52
C ARG A 9 -1.19 -15.06 -13.53
N GLN A 10 -0.41 -15.74 -12.69
CA GLN A 10 -0.37 -17.20 -12.55
C GLN A 10 -1.18 -17.73 -11.35
N SER A 11 -1.68 -16.84 -10.49
CA SER A 11 -2.41 -17.15 -9.27
C SER A 11 -3.75 -16.40 -9.23
N ASP A 12 -4.76 -16.88 -8.48
CA ASP A 12 -6.08 -16.22 -8.32
C ASP A 12 -6.05 -14.93 -7.46
N PHE A 13 -4.96 -14.16 -7.51
CA PHE A 13 -4.85 -12.92 -6.73
C PHE A 13 -5.53 -11.74 -7.42
N VAL A 14 -6.31 -10.98 -6.65
CA VAL A 14 -6.83 -9.69 -7.09
C VAL A 14 -5.85 -8.61 -6.67
N LEU A 15 -5.32 -7.87 -7.65
CA LEU A 15 -4.42 -6.75 -7.39
C LEU A 15 -5.20 -5.48 -7.03
N TYR A 16 -4.83 -4.86 -5.92
CA TYR A 16 -5.36 -3.57 -5.46
C TYR A 16 -4.23 -2.54 -5.40
N VAL A 17 -4.58 -1.27 -5.61
CA VAL A 17 -3.66 -0.14 -5.40
C VAL A 17 -4.43 1.02 -4.78
N SER A 18 -3.87 1.67 -3.76
CA SER A 18 -4.45 2.90 -3.21
C SER A 18 -4.29 4.03 -4.22
N ALA A 19 -5.32 4.85 -4.40
CA ALA A 19 -5.23 6.03 -5.26
C ALA A 19 -4.11 6.99 -4.81
N ALA A 20 -3.76 7.01 -3.51
CA ALA A 20 -2.64 7.80 -3.00
C ALA A 20 -1.29 7.37 -3.58
N THR A 21 -1.06 6.06 -3.77
CA THR A 21 0.18 5.54 -4.35
C THR A 21 0.39 6.03 -5.78
N LEU A 22 -0.68 6.29 -6.55
CA LEU A 22 -0.56 6.85 -7.89
C LEU A 22 0.12 8.22 -7.87
N ALA A 23 -0.13 9.05 -6.86
CA ALA A 23 0.51 10.35 -6.71
C ALA A 23 2.00 10.25 -6.36
N GLU A 24 2.46 9.15 -5.76
CA GLU A 24 3.88 8.94 -5.46
C GLU A 24 4.68 8.45 -6.67
N VAL A 25 4.05 7.65 -7.53
CA VAL A 25 4.72 6.98 -8.66
C VAL A 25 4.51 7.67 -10.00
N THR A 26 3.73 8.75 -10.04
CA THR A 26 3.50 9.56 -11.24
C THR A 26 3.94 11.00 -11.04
N ASP A 27 4.46 11.60 -12.10
CA ASP A 27 4.93 13.00 -12.10
C ASP A 27 4.36 13.81 -13.26
N GLY A 28 3.42 13.22 -14.02
CA GLY A 28 2.83 13.84 -15.21
C GLY A 28 3.69 13.76 -16.46
N SER A 29 4.88 13.15 -16.38
CA SER A 29 5.76 12.98 -17.53
C SER A 29 5.33 11.80 -18.43
N ALA A 30 6.02 11.63 -19.57
CA ALA A 30 5.81 10.48 -20.45
C ALA A 30 6.04 9.12 -19.76
N ARG A 31 6.76 9.09 -18.63
CA ARG A 31 7.01 7.87 -17.85
C ARG A 31 5.74 7.28 -17.24
N ASP A 32 4.72 8.12 -16.99
CA ASP A 32 3.41 7.71 -16.48
C ASP A 32 2.70 6.71 -17.40
N ALA A 33 3.04 6.66 -18.70
CA ALA A 33 2.42 5.74 -19.64
C ALA A 33 2.60 4.27 -19.20
N LEU A 34 3.76 3.92 -18.64
CA LEU A 34 4.02 2.58 -18.13
C LEU A 34 3.20 2.30 -16.86
N VAL A 35 3.15 3.26 -15.92
CA VAL A 35 2.35 3.15 -14.70
C VAL A 35 0.88 2.95 -15.04
N ARG A 36 0.31 3.82 -15.89
CA ARG A 36 -1.08 3.75 -16.35
C ARG A 36 -1.39 2.42 -17.03
N ARG A 37 -0.42 1.83 -17.74
CA ARG A 37 -0.58 0.49 -18.35
C ARG A 37 -0.67 -0.60 -17.30
N ILE A 38 0.17 -0.57 -16.26
CA ILE A 38 0.16 -1.56 -15.17
C ILE A 38 -1.13 -1.44 -14.34
N VAL A 39 -1.52 -0.22 -13.99
CA VAL A 39 -2.72 0.07 -13.17
C VAL A 39 -4.01 -0.44 -13.81
N LYS A 40 -4.09 -0.57 -15.15
CA LYS A 40 -5.24 -1.19 -15.83
C LYS A 40 -5.51 -2.63 -15.42
N ALA A 41 -4.51 -3.34 -14.88
CA ALA A 41 -4.67 -4.70 -14.36
C ALA A 41 -5.02 -4.74 -12.86
N MET A 42 -5.19 -3.59 -12.21
CA MET A 42 -5.40 -3.47 -10.77
C MET A 42 -6.73 -2.78 -10.46
N ARG A 43 -7.30 -3.05 -9.30
CA ARG A 43 -8.43 -2.31 -8.73
C ARG A 43 -7.90 -1.11 -7.95
N VAL A 44 -8.16 0.09 -8.45
CA VAL A 44 -7.80 1.33 -7.74
C VAL A 44 -8.82 1.58 -6.61
N VAL A 45 -8.33 1.75 -5.39
CA VAL A 45 -9.16 2.05 -4.21
C VAL A 45 -9.09 3.55 -3.92
N PRO A 46 -10.22 4.29 -3.94
CA PRO A 46 -10.24 5.70 -3.61
C PRO A 46 -9.94 5.92 -2.12
N VAL A 47 -9.29 7.03 -1.79
CA VAL A 47 -9.09 7.43 -0.38
C VAL A 47 -10.37 8.09 0.11
N THR A 48 -11.13 7.38 0.94
CA THR A 48 -12.35 7.91 1.58
C THR A 48 -12.03 8.59 2.92
N ALA A 49 -13.03 9.27 3.48
CA ALA A 49 -12.90 9.85 4.82
C ALA A 49 -12.62 8.78 5.89
N GLU A 50 -13.27 7.61 5.80
CA GLU A 50 -13.03 6.50 6.74
C GLU A 50 -11.58 6.01 6.68
N ILE A 51 -11.02 5.86 5.47
CA ILE A 51 -9.60 5.51 5.27
C ILE A 51 -8.71 6.59 5.88
N GLY A 52 -9.04 7.87 5.69
CA GLY A 52 -8.29 8.98 6.27
C GLY A 52 -8.25 8.97 7.80
N TYR A 53 -9.41 8.76 8.45
CA TYR A 53 -9.47 8.65 9.91
C TYR A 53 -8.74 7.40 10.43
N SER A 54 -8.90 6.26 9.74
CA SER A 54 -8.20 5.01 10.08
C SER A 54 -6.68 5.20 9.99
N ALA A 55 -6.18 5.81 8.92
CA ALA A 55 -4.76 6.14 8.75
C ALA A 55 -4.23 7.01 9.91
N GLY A 56 -5.00 8.02 10.34
CA GLY A 56 -4.65 8.84 11.51
C GLY A 56 -4.48 8.01 12.79
N GLY A 57 -5.38 7.05 13.02
CA GLY A 57 -5.29 6.10 14.13
C GLY A 57 -4.05 5.22 14.06
N LEU A 58 -3.76 4.63 12.89
CA LEU A 58 -2.56 3.80 12.69
C LEU A 58 -1.26 4.60 12.95
N ARG A 59 -1.21 5.86 12.49
CA ARG A 59 -0.06 6.75 12.77
C ARG A 59 0.09 7.06 14.24
N HIS A 60 -1.01 7.29 14.95
CA HIS A 60 -0.96 7.55 16.38
C HIS A 60 -0.35 6.36 17.13
N VAL A 61 -0.79 5.14 16.85
CA VAL A 61 -0.23 3.92 17.44
C VAL A 61 1.25 3.75 17.08
N ALA A 62 1.60 3.90 15.80
CA ALA A 62 2.99 3.80 15.34
C ALA A 62 3.92 4.83 16.01
N ALA A 63 3.43 6.04 16.26
CA ALA A 63 4.18 7.11 16.92
C ALA A 63 4.49 6.77 18.40
N MET A 64 3.65 6.00 19.07
CA MET A 64 3.90 5.54 20.44
C MET A 64 5.07 4.55 20.54
N THR A 65 5.36 3.82 19.47
CA THR A 65 6.43 2.80 19.43
C THR A 65 7.79 3.38 19.01
N ARG A 66 7.83 4.51 18.30
CA ARG A 66 9.07 5.08 17.75
C ARG A 66 9.64 6.22 18.59
N ARG A 67 10.98 6.25 18.71
CA ARG A 67 11.74 7.33 19.36
C ARG A 67 11.82 8.62 18.53
N LYS A 68 11.70 8.53 17.20
CA LYS A 68 11.77 9.67 16.28
C LYS A 68 10.54 9.69 15.38
N ALA A 69 9.99 10.88 15.17
CA ALA A 69 8.90 11.08 14.23
C ALA A 69 9.41 10.86 12.78
N ARG A 70 8.66 10.07 12.01
CA ARG A 70 8.79 9.94 10.55
C ARG A 70 7.43 10.32 9.96
N ASP A 71 7.44 10.98 8.81
CA ASP A 71 6.19 11.16 8.07
C ASP A 71 5.79 9.83 7.44
N LEU A 72 4.68 9.27 7.93
CA LEU A 72 4.08 8.02 7.48
C LEU A 72 2.69 8.26 6.88
N THR A 73 2.41 9.48 6.42
CA THR A 73 1.05 9.84 6.01
C THR A 73 0.54 8.98 4.86
N VAL A 74 1.34 8.82 3.79
CA VAL A 74 0.93 7.99 2.65
C VAL A 74 0.96 6.50 3.01
N ASP A 75 1.99 6.02 3.70
CA ASP A 75 2.06 4.62 4.16
C ASP A 75 0.87 4.24 5.04
N ALA A 76 0.42 5.15 5.92
CA ALA A 76 -0.75 4.92 6.75
C ALA A 76 -2.06 4.88 5.95
N VAL A 77 -2.17 5.67 4.88
CA VAL A 77 -3.30 5.58 3.95
C VAL A 77 -3.28 4.25 3.20
N VAL A 78 -2.11 3.77 2.78
CA VAL A 78 -1.95 2.44 2.15
C VAL A 78 -2.32 1.32 3.13
N ALA A 79 -1.83 1.39 4.38
CA ALA A 79 -2.14 0.44 5.44
C ALA A 79 -3.65 0.41 5.74
N ALA A 80 -4.27 1.59 5.95
CA ALA A 80 -5.71 1.70 6.19
C ALA A 80 -6.53 1.18 5.00
N THR A 81 -6.08 1.47 3.77
CA THR A 81 -6.69 0.89 2.56
C THR A 81 -6.66 -0.64 2.60
N ALA A 82 -5.50 -1.23 2.92
CA ALA A 82 -5.33 -2.68 2.96
C ALA A 82 -6.22 -3.36 4.01
N VAL A 83 -6.43 -2.72 5.17
CA VAL A 83 -7.33 -3.23 6.22
C VAL A 83 -8.79 -3.33 5.76
N THR A 84 -9.20 -2.55 4.76
CA THR A 84 -10.57 -2.61 4.20
C THR A 84 -10.77 -3.71 3.15
N LEU A 85 -9.69 -4.36 2.70
CA LEU A 85 -9.74 -5.35 1.63
C LEU A 85 -10.18 -6.73 2.14
N PRO A 86 -10.75 -7.59 1.27
CA PRO A 86 -11.10 -8.96 1.64
C PRO A 86 -9.85 -9.76 2.06
N PRO A 87 -9.88 -10.46 3.22
CA PRO A 87 -8.79 -11.32 3.64
C PRO A 87 -8.75 -12.63 2.83
N PRO A 88 -7.57 -13.27 2.67
CA PRO A 88 -6.26 -12.82 3.15
C PRO A 88 -5.69 -11.67 2.29
N THR A 89 -5.09 -10.67 2.94
CA THR A 89 -4.49 -9.51 2.28
C THR A 89 -2.98 -9.43 2.57
N ILE A 90 -2.20 -9.17 1.52
CA ILE A 90 -0.75 -8.96 1.58
C ILE A 90 -0.43 -7.60 0.95
N VAL A 91 0.32 -6.77 1.66
CA VAL A 91 0.91 -5.53 1.14
C VAL A 91 2.33 -5.82 0.68
N LEU A 92 2.63 -5.51 -0.57
CA LEU A 92 3.97 -5.59 -1.15
C LEU A 92 4.61 -4.20 -1.14
N THR A 93 5.83 -4.08 -0.62
CA THR A 93 6.52 -2.79 -0.50
C THR A 93 8.05 -2.95 -0.57
N SER A 94 8.76 -1.93 -1.04
CA SER A 94 10.23 -1.89 -0.99
C SER A 94 10.78 -1.56 0.40
N ASP A 95 10.01 -0.88 1.25
CA ASP A 95 10.36 -0.58 2.65
C ASP A 95 9.30 -1.21 3.58
N PRO A 96 9.46 -2.49 3.99
CA PRO A 96 8.46 -3.19 4.78
C PRO A 96 8.38 -2.71 6.24
N ASP A 97 9.38 -2.01 6.75
CA ASP A 97 9.46 -1.71 8.19
C ASP A 97 8.43 -0.66 8.64
N ASP A 98 8.11 0.30 7.77
CA ASP A 98 7.05 1.27 8.04
C ASP A 98 5.67 0.63 8.04
N LEU A 99 5.38 -0.19 7.02
CA LEU A 99 4.08 -0.86 6.89
C LEU A 99 3.90 -1.94 7.95
N ARG A 100 4.94 -2.68 8.35
CA ARG A 100 4.88 -3.63 9.47
C ARG A 100 4.57 -2.93 10.79
N LEU A 101 5.16 -1.76 11.03
CA LEU A 101 4.83 -0.98 12.21
C LEU A 101 3.37 -0.52 12.20
N LEU A 102 2.90 0.03 11.08
CA LEU A 102 1.53 0.52 10.95
C LEU A 102 0.50 -0.61 11.05
N LEU A 103 0.83 -1.81 10.59
CA LEU A 103 -0.09 -2.96 10.52
C LEU A 103 0.12 -4.00 11.62
N GLN A 104 0.96 -3.72 12.63
CA GLN A 104 1.40 -4.68 13.64
C GLN A 104 0.25 -5.41 14.36
N ASP A 105 -0.90 -4.74 14.55
CA ASP A 105 -2.08 -5.25 15.27
C ASP A 105 -3.23 -5.62 14.31
N THR A 106 -2.92 -5.92 13.05
CA THR A 106 -3.89 -6.24 12.00
C THR A 106 -3.66 -7.63 11.41
N GLN A 107 -4.62 -8.14 10.64
CA GLN A 107 -4.48 -9.40 9.90
C GLN A 107 -3.76 -9.24 8.55
N VAL A 108 -3.41 -8.00 8.17
CA VAL A 108 -2.75 -7.72 6.89
C VAL A 108 -1.28 -8.09 6.99
N ARG A 109 -0.81 -8.94 6.07
CA ARG A 109 0.61 -9.32 6.00
C ARG A 109 1.39 -8.29 5.18
N VAL A 110 2.66 -8.11 5.51
CA VAL A 110 3.58 -7.20 4.79
C VAL A 110 4.78 -7.99 4.30
N GLU A 111 4.98 -7.99 2.98
CA GLU A 111 6.11 -8.64 2.32
C GLU A 111 6.98 -7.61 1.58
N GLY A 112 8.29 -7.79 1.69
CA GLY A 112 9.27 -6.95 1.00
C GLY A 112 9.38 -7.31 -0.47
N LEU A 113 9.47 -6.32 -1.34
CA LEU A 113 9.82 -6.46 -2.76
C LEU A 113 11.33 -6.70 -2.90
N ASN A 114 11.87 -7.77 -2.31
CA ASN A 114 13.21 -8.23 -2.68
C ASN A 114 13.10 -9.19 -3.88
N PRO A 115 14.05 -9.13 -4.84
CA PRO A 115 14.21 -10.17 -5.84
C PRO A 115 14.66 -11.50 -5.22
#